data_AF-E3H2Y6-F1
#
_entry.id   AF-E3H2Y6-F1
#
_cell.length_a   1.000
_cell.length_b   1.000
_cell.length_c   1.000
_cell.angle_alpha   90.00
_cell.angle_beta   90.00
_cell.angle_gamma   90.00
#
_symmetry.space_group_name_H-M   'P 1'
#
loop_
_entity.id
_entity.type
_entity.pdbx_description
1 polymer ?
#
loop_
_entity_poly.entity_id
_entity_poly.type
_entity_poly.pdbx_seq_one_letter_code
_entity_poly.pdbx_strand_id
1 'polypeptide(L)'
;MASVEVMKERARIAGCFNLSARRNPEHRALVALAAQQAGGECHVIPVAPGEDDAEVLHRAYKIAGGSPVIIVTEANGSFTPASSM
;
A
#
# COMPACT_ATOMS: atom_id res chain seq x y z
N MET A 1 1.55 6.49 -18.43
CA MET A 1 0.13 6.17 -18.13
C MET A 1 0.09 4.69 -17.79
N ALA A 2 -0.40 4.30 -16.61
CA ALA A 2 -0.44 2.88 -16.23
C ALA A 2 -1.39 2.11 -17.15
N SER A 3 -1.04 0.87 -17.52
CA SER A 3 -1.91 0.01 -18.32
C SER A 3 -3.21 -0.30 -17.55
N VAL A 4 -4.31 -0.55 -18.28
CA VAL A 4 -5.59 -0.97 -17.67
C VAL A 4 -5.41 -2.23 -16.82
N GLU A 5 -4.55 -3.14 -17.25
CA GLU A 5 -4.17 -4.35 -16.50
C GLU A 5 -3.57 -3.99 -15.14
N VAL A 6 -2.62 -3.05 -15.11
CA VAL A 6 -1.97 -2.56 -13.88
C VAL A 6 -3.00 -1.91 -12.95
N MET A 7 -3.94 -1.13 -13.48
CA MET A 7 -5.00 -0.53 -12.66
C MET A 7 -5.92 -1.58 -12.03
N LYS A 8 -6.31 -2.63 -12.78
CA LYS A 8 -7.09 -3.75 -12.24
C LYS A 8 -6.33 -4.47 -11.15
N GLU A 9 -5.04 -4.69 -11.35
CA GLU A 9 -4.18 -5.36 -10.39
C GLU A 9 -4.07 -4.60 -9.08
N ARG A 10 -3.83 -3.29 -9.16
CA ARG A 10 -3.81 -2.41 -7.99
C ARG A 10 -5.13 -2.41 -7.24
N ALA A 11 -6.26 -2.40 -7.96
CA ALA A 11 -7.59 -2.50 -7.35
C ALA A 11 -7.80 -3.85 -6.65
N ARG A 12 -7.33 -4.96 -7.25
CA ARG A 12 -7.39 -6.30 -6.63
C ARG A 12 -6.60 -6.31 -5.33
N ILE A 13 -5.34 -5.87 -5.36
CA ILE A 13 -4.44 -5.84 -4.19
C ILE A 13 -5.06 -5.01 -3.06
N ALA A 14 -5.57 -3.81 -3.35
CA ALA A 14 -6.23 -2.99 -2.34
C ALA A 14 -7.47 -3.67 -1.74
N GLY A 15 -8.28 -4.34 -2.57
CA GLY A 15 -9.43 -5.12 -2.11
C GLY A 15 -9.01 -6.27 -1.18
N CYS A 16 -8.01 -7.05 -1.58
CA CYS A 16 -7.49 -8.17 -0.80
C CYS A 16 -6.88 -7.69 0.52
N PHE A 17 -6.05 -6.66 0.50
CA PHE A 17 -5.43 -6.10 1.71
C PHE A 17 -6.50 -5.62 2.71
N ASN A 18 -7.48 -4.85 2.26
CA ASN A 18 -8.56 -4.35 3.11
C ASN A 18 -9.40 -5.48 3.71
N LEU A 19 -9.72 -6.51 2.92
CA LEU A 19 -10.46 -7.67 3.42
C LEU A 19 -9.63 -8.46 4.44
N SER A 20 -8.34 -8.63 4.16
CA SER A 20 -7.43 -9.41 4.99
C SER A 20 -7.14 -8.72 6.32
N ALA A 21 -6.92 -7.40 6.33
CA ALA A 21 -6.74 -6.61 7.56
C ALA A 21 -7.97 -6.65 8.49
N ARG A 22 -9.17 -6.89 7.96
CA ARG A 22 -10.39 -7.08 8.77
C ARG A 22 -10.43 -8.45 9.43
N ARG A 23 -9.94 -9.49 8.76
CA ARG A 23 -10.12 -10.91 9.15
C ARG A 23 -8.91 -11.52 9.85
N ASN A 24 -7.70 -11.07 9.54
CA ASN A 24 -6.45 -11.62 10.05
C ASN A 24 -5.78 -10.62 11.01
N PRO A 25 -5.48 -11.01 12.27
CA PRO A 25 -4.81 -10.13 13.24
C PRO A 25 -3.39 -9.71 12.81
N GLU A 26 -2.65 -10.53 12.06
CA GLU A 26 -1.32 -10.19 11.55
C GLU A 26 -1.41 -9.05 10.54
N HIS A 27 -2.33 -9.14 9.59
CA HIS A 27 -2.55 -8.07 8.62
C HIS A 27 -3.13 -6.81 9.26
N ARG A 28 -3.93 -6.96 10.32
CA ARG A 28 -4.38 -5.82 11.13
C ARG A 28 -3.20 -5.14 11.83
N ALA A 29 -2.23 -5.91 12.32
CA ALA A 29 -1.01 -5.37 12.92
C ALA A 29 -0.18 -4.57 11.92
N LEU A 30 -0.15 -4.97 10.64
CA LEU A 30 0.49 -4.18 9.57
C LEU A 30 -0.17 -2.80 9.42
N VAL A 31 -1.52 -2.73 9.42
CA VAL A 31 -2.24 -1.44 9.38
C VAL A 31 -1.98 -0.60 10.64
N ALA A 32 -1.91 -1.23 11.81
CA ALA A 32 -1.61 -0.53 13.06
C ALA A 32 -0.17 0.02 13.07
N LEU A 33 0.80 -0.77 12.60
CA LEU A 33 2.19 -0.35 12.45
C LEU A 33 2.30 0.83 11.47
N ALA A 34 1.61 0.72 10.34
CA ALA A 34 1.52 1.76 9.32
C ALA A 34 0.99 3.08 9.89
N ALA A 35 -0.14 3.03 10.60
CA ALA A 35 -0.72 4.20 11.27
C ALA A 35 0.20 4.77 12.36
N GLN A 36 0.89 3.92 13.11
CA GLN A 36 1.84 4.34 14.14
C GLN A 36 3.05 5.07 13.53
N GLN A 37 3.64 4.53 12.46
CA GLN A 37 4.76 5.16 11.75
C GLN A 37 4.35 6.50 11.12
N ALA A 38 3.12 6.59 10.65
CA ALA A 38 2.52 7.82 10.13
C ALA A 38 2.15 8.85 11.21
N GLY A 39 2.13 8.46 12.49
CA GLY A 39 1.63 9.31 13.57
C GLY A 39 0.13 9.60 13.49
N GLY A 40 -0.66 8.76 12.80
CA GLY A 40 -2.08 8.98 12.58
C GLY A 40 -2.60 8.38 11.28
N GLU A 41 -3.27 9.22 10.47
CA GLU A 41 -3.82 8.83 9.17
C GLU A 41 -2.72 8.62 8.13
N CYS A 42 -2.86 7.58 7.29
CA CYS A 42 -1.89 7.23 6.26
C CYS A 42 -2.59 6.81 4.96
N HIS A 43 -2.01 7.18 3.82
CA HIS A 43 -2.45 6.69 2.51
C HIS A 43 -1.76 5.37 2.17
N VAL A 44 -2.56 4.32 2.00
CA VAL A 44 -2.09 3.01 1.54
C VAL A 44 -2.18 2.93 0.02
N ILE A 45 -1.06 2.65 -0.64
CA ILE A 45 -0.94 2.64 -2.09
C ILE A 45 -0.58 1.22 -2.55
N PRO A 46 -1.49 0.51 -3.24
CA PRO A 46 -1.16 -0.78 -3.81
C PRO A 46 -0.17 -0.62 -4.97
N VAL A 47 0.82 -1.51 -5.01
CA VAL A 47 1.83 -1.60 -6.08
C VAL A 47 1.64 -2.93 -6.80
N ALA A 48 1.40 -2.86 -8.11
CA ALA A 48 1.27 -4.04 -8.96
C ALA A 48 2.66 -4.64 -9.27
N PRO A 49 2.72 -5.96 -9.58
CA PRO A 49 3.95 -6.58 -10.03
C PRO A 49 4.53 -5.87 -11.27
N GLY A 50 5.83 -5.54 -11.20
CA GLY A 50 6.55 -4.86 -12.28
C GLY A 50 6.46 -3.33 -12.24
N GLU A 51 5.73 -2.75 -11.30
CA GLU A 51 5.91 -1.33 -10.94
C GLU A 51 7.16 -1.16 -10.07
N ASP A 52 7.83 -0.01 -10.17
CA ASP A 52 8.95 0.34 -9.30
C ASP A 52 8.41 0.93 -7.99
N ASP A 53 8.63 0.23 -6.89
CA ASP A 53 8.18 0.60 -5.55
C ASP A 53 8.62 2.02 -5.17
N ALA A 54 9.87 2.41 -5.47
CA ALA A 54 10.42 3.71 -5.09
C ALA A 54 9.80 4.84 -5.94
N GLU A 55 9.59 4.62 -7.23
CA GLU A 55 8.90 5.57 -8.12
C GLU A 55 7.45 5.76 -7.67
N VAL A 56 6.73 4.67 -7.38
CA VAL A 56 5.33 4.73 -6.93
C VAL A 56 5.23 5.46 -5.59
N LEU A 57 6.11 5.13 -4.64
CA LEU A 57 6.16 5.79 -3.33
C LEU A 57 6.47 7.28 -3.47
N HIS A 58 7.49 7.65 -4.25
CA HIS A 58 7.86 9.05 -4.49
C HIS A 58 6.70 9.85 -5.10
N ARG A 59 6.05 9.29 -6.13
CA ARG A 59 4.91 9.92 -6.79
C ARG A 59 3.72 10.06 -5.84
N ALA A 60 3.41 9.03 -5.07
CA ALA A 60 2.29 9.05 -4.16
C ALA A 60 2.53 10.03 -3.00
N TYR A 61 3.74 10.06 -2.43
CA TYR A 61 4.11 11.02 -1.40
C TYR A 61 3.99 12.46 -1.89
N LYS A 62 4.44 12.74 -3.11
CA LYS A 62 4.27 14.06 -3.75
C LYS A 62 2.79 14.45 -3.89
N ILE A 63 1.94 13.49 -4.28
CA ILE A 63 0.49 13.72 -4.44
C ILE A 63 -0.20 13.91 -3.08
N ALA A 64 0.25 13.18 -2.06
CA ALA A 64 -0.28 13.23 -0.71
C ALA A 64 0.06 14.54 0.04
N GLY A 65 0.84 15.44 -0.58
CA GLY A 65 1.09 16.79 -0.04
C GLY A 65 1.86 16.77 1.27
N GLY A 66 2.72 15.76 1.48
CA GLY A 66 3.47 15.58 2.72
C GLY A 66 2.78 14.71 3.78
N SER A 67 1.55 14.22 3.51
CA SER A 67 0.93 13.20 4.34
C SER A 67 1.68 11.86 4.24
N PRO A 68 1.75 11.08 5.33
CA PRO A 68 2.41 9.77 5.31
C PRO A 68 1.81 8.83 4.26
N VAL A 69 2.69 8.20 3.50
CA VAL A 69 2.34 7.22 2.46
C VAL A 69 3.03 5.90 2.73
N ILE A 70 2.26 4.83 2.62
CA ILE A 70 2.76 3.46 2.71
C ILE A 70 2.36 2.73 1.45
N ILE A 71 3.33 2.11 0.80
CA ILE A 71 3.06 1.22 -0.31
C ILE A 71 2.80 -0.19 0.21
N VAL A 72 1.94 -0.93 -0.46
CA VAL A 72 1.68 -2.33 -0.18
C VAL A 72 1.83 -3.17 -1.43
N THR A 73 2.69 -4.17 -1.35
CA THR A 73 2.88 -5.20 -2.37
C THR A 73 2.26 -6.50 -1.90
N GLU A 74 1.69 -7.27 -2.83
CA GLU A 74 1.18 -8.62 -2.57
C GLU A 74 2.15 -9.65 -3.14
N ALA A 75 2.62 -10.58 -2.31
CA ALA A 75 3.43 -11.72 -2.71
C ALA A 75 2.75 -13.00 -2.21
N ASN A 76 2.18 -13.78 -3.14
CA ASN A 76 1.49 -15.05 -2.84
C ASN A 76 0.40 -14.93 -1.75
N GLY A 77 -0.33 -13.81 -1.72
CA GLY A 77 -1.38 -13.54 -0.72
C GLY A 77 -0.87 -13.00 0.62
N SER A 78 0.44 -12.83 0.78
CA SER A 78 1.06 -12.08 1.88
C SER A 78 1.29 -10.62 1.47
N PHE A 79 1.18 -9.71 2.43
CA PHE A 79 1.33 -8.27 2.20
C PHE A 79 2.56 -7.73 2.91
N THR A 80 3.39 -6.99 2.17
CA THR A 80 4.56 -6.30 2.72
C THR A 80 4.37 -4.79 2.60
N PRO A 81 4.24 -4.07 3.73
CA PRO A 81 4.25 -2.61 3.71
C PRO A 81 5.69 -2.09 3.61
N ALA A 82 5.89 -1.06 2.79
CA ALA A 82 7.11 -0.25 2.80
C ALA A 82 6.74 1.24 2.90
N SER A 83 7.50 1.97 3.72
CA SER A 83 7.19 3.34 4.11
C SER A 83 8.29 4.30 3.64
N SER A 84 7.92 5.50 3.21
CA SER A 84 8.84 6.65 3.18
C SER A 84 8.54 7.51 4.42
N MET A 85 9.55 7.71 5.27
CA MET A 85 9.51 8.73 6.33
C MET A 85 9.62 10.13 5.74
#